data_AF-A0A9D6IY33-F1
#
_entry.id   AF-A0A9D6IY33-F1
#
_cell.length_a   1.000
_cell.length_b   1.000
_cell.length_c   1.000
_cell.angle_alpha   90.00
_cell.angle_beta   90.00
_cell.angle_gamma   90.00
#
_symmetry.space_group_name_H-M   'P 1'
#
loop_
_entity.id
_entity.type
_entity.pdbx_description
1 polymer ?
#
loop_
_entity_poly.entity_id
_entity_poly.type
_entity_poly.pdbx_seq_one_letter_code
_entity_poly.pdbx_strand_id
1 'polypeptide(L)'
;MTSRVPVCALLFVIVAVTAGCSGAVEGWLRRRTYPPSFHYVSEAQLKSSMWLLGHQSLELRRLMLLAAGPEQYPRSQIVLLLADMAQTVRQLHPEASNHPGLAQGLEALAADLEAARKAVEHEPPSYYLAGSASGACLYCHGS
;
A
#
# COMPACT_ATOMS: atom_id res chain seq x y z
N MET A 1 -5.97 54.99 -26.74
CA MET A 1 -5.74 53.87 -27.69
C MET A 1 -6.38 52.63 -27.10
N THR A 2 -7.60 52.30 -27.53
CA THR A 2 -8.37 51.16 -27.03
C THR A 2 -8.08 49.93 -27.88
N SER A 3 -7.35 48.96 -27.33
CA SER A 3 -7.07 47.69 -28.02
C SER A 3 -8.38 46.93 -28.27
N ARG A 4 -8.80 46.87 -29.53
CA ARG A 4 -9.84 45.97 -30.00
C ARG A 4 -9.25 44.57 -30.07
N VAL A 5 -9.42 43.79 -29.00
CA VAL A 5 -9.15 42.35 -29.06
C VAL A 5 -10.13 41.75 -30.07
N PRO A 6 -9.65 41.11 -31.15
CA PRO A 6 -10.55 40.55 -32.15
C PRO A 6 -11.38 39.46 -31.48
N VAL A 7 -12.71 39.55 -31.60
CA VAL A 7 -13.70 38.61 -31.04
C VAL A 7 -13.35 37.15 -31.41
N CYS A 8 -12.70 36.94 -32.55
CA CYS A 8 -12.17 35.65 -32.98
C CYS A 8 -11.08 35.07 -32.06
N ALA A 9 -10.19 35.90 -31.52
CA ALA A 9 -9.15 35.45 -30.58
C ALA A 9 -9.75 35.03 -29.23
N LEU A 10 -10.80 35.74 -28.78
CA LEU A 10 -11.51 35.38 -27.55
C LEU A 10 -12.24 34.04 -27.70
N LEU A 11 -12.89 33.80 -28.84
CA LEU A 11 -13.54 32.54 -29.18
C LEU A 11 -12.56 31.36 -29.25
N PHE A 12 -11.37 31.58 -29.82
CA PHE A 12 -10.35 30.54 -29.93
C PHE A 12 -9.83 30.09 -28.55
N VAL A 13 -9.63 31.04 -27.63
CA VAL A 13 -9.20 30.75 -26.26
C VAL A 13 -10.29 29.98 -25.49
N ILE A 14 -11.56 30.34 -25.66
CA ILE A 14 -12.68 29.65 -24.99
C ILE A 14 -12.79 28.19 -25.48
N VAL A 15 -12.65 27.93 -26.78
CA VAL A 15 -12.68 26.56 -27.35
C VAL A 15 -11.47 25.74 -26.90
N ALA A 16 -10.29 26.34 -26.81
CA ALA A 16 -9.09 25.66 -26.33
C ALA A 16 -9.20 25.27 -24.84
N VAL A 17 -9.80 26.12 -24.00
CA VAL A 17 -10.01 25.84 -22.57
C VAL A 17 -11.09 24.77 -22.37
N THR A 18 -12.16 24.76 -23.17
CA THR A 18 -13.21 23.72 -23.04
C THR A 18 -12.76 22.36 -23.58
N ALA A 19 -11.88 22.32 -24.59
CA ALA A 19 -11.27 21.07 -25.06
C ALA A 19 -10.33 20.44 -24.01
N GLY A 20 -9.61 21.26 -23.24
CA GLY A 20 -8.74 20.81 -22.14
C GLY A 20 -9.49 20.23 -20.94
N CYS A 21 -10.75 20.58 -20.74
CA CYS A 21 -11.61 20.02 -19.68
C CYS A 21 -12.36 18.74 -20.13
N SER A 22 -12.26 18.34 -21.40
CA SER A 22 -12.89 17.10 -21.85
C SER A 22 -12.01 15.91 -21.45
N GLY A 23 -12.50 15.05 -20.56
CA GLY A 23 -11.81 13.82 -20.13
C GLY A 23 -11.44 12.84 -21.26
N ALA A 24 -11.74 13.17 -22.51
CA ALA A 24 -11.36 12.42 -23.70
C ALA A 24 -9.84 12.38 -23.92
N VAL A 25 -9.12 13.49 -23.68
CA VAL A 25 -7.65 13.56 -23.83
C VAL A 25 -6.96 12.79 -22.70
N GLU A 26 -7.43 12.94 -21.46
CA GLU A 26 -6.96 12.16 -20.30
C GLU A 26 -7.18 10.65 -20.52
N GLY A 27 -8.38 10.26 -20.95
CA GLY A 27 -8.70 8.86 -21.23
C GLY A 27 -7.88 8.28 -22.39
N TRP A 28 -7.57 9.07 -23.42
CA TRP A 28 -6.71 8.63 -24.53
C TRP A 28 -5.25 8.45 -24.11
N LEU A 29 -4.70 9.41 -23.34
CA LEU A 29 -3.35 9.31 -22.77
C LEU A 29 -3.25 8.11 -21.84
N ARG A 30 -4.19 7.94 -20.89
CA ARG A 30 -4.16 6.83 -19.93
C ARG A 30 -4.21 5.46 -20.61
N ARG A 31 -5.01 5.29 -21.67
CA ARG A 31 -5.04 4.04 -22.46
C ARG A 31 -3.75 3.75 -23.22
N ARG A 32 -2.93 4.78 -23.50
CA ARG A 32 -1.66 4.65 -24.22
C ARG A 32 -0.47 4.46 -23.28
N THR A 33 -0.53 5.06 -22.08
CA THR A 33 0.55 5.01 -21.08
C THR A 33 0.34 3.94 -20.02
N TYR A 34 -0.88 3.45 -19.80
CA TYR A 34 -1.19 2.39 -18.84
C TYR A 34 -1.88 1.21 -19.53
N PRO A 35 -1.56 -0.03 -19.15
CA PRO A 35 -2.27 -1.20 -19.64
C PRO A 35 -3.76 -1.16 -19.20
N PRO A 36 -4.68 -1.73 -19.99
CA PRO A 36 -6.12 -1.68 -19.70
C PRO A 36 -6.52 -2.38 -18.39
N SER A 37 -5.64 -3.20 -17.81
CA SER A 37 -5.80 -3.85 -16.50
C SER A 37 -5.25 -3.02 -15.33
N PHE A 38 -4.77 -1.80 -15.57
CA PHE A 38 -4.22 -0.93 -14.55
C PHE A 38 -5.37 -0.29 -13.74
N HIS A 39 -5.61 -0.82 -12.55
CA HIS A 39 -6.53 -0.23 -11.57
C HIS A 39 -5.71 0.41 -10.46
N TYR A 40 -6.06 1.62 -10.05
CA TYR A 40 -5.42 2.24 -8.89
C TYR A 40 -5.95 1.62 -7.60
N VAL A 41 -5.08 1.41 -6.61
CA VAL A 41 -5.54 1.16 -5.23
C VAL A 41 -6.29 2.41 -4.80
N SER A 42 -7.58 2.26 -4.50
CA SER A 42 -8.37 3.39 -4.03
C SER A 42 -7.84 3.87 -2.68
N GLU A 43 -7.95 5.17 -2.39
CA GLU A 43 -7.56 5.72 -1.09
C GLU A 43 -8.29 5.01 0.07
N ALA A 44 -9.56 4.66 -0.14
CA ALA A 44 -10.37 3.92 0.82
C ALA A 44 -9.80 2.52 1.10
N GLN A 45 -9.41 1.78 0.05
CA GLN A 45 -8.77 0.47 0.17
C GLN A 45 -7.41 0.56 0.88
N LEU A 46 -6.60 1.55 0.53
CA LEU A 46 -5.31 1.75 1.19
C LEU A 46 -5.51 2.05 2.69
N LYS A 47 -6.43 2.98 3.02
CA LYS A 47 -6.75 3.33 4.41
C LYS A 47 -7.28 2.15 5.21
N SER A 48 -8.20 1.36 4.65
CA SER A 48 -8.76 0.20 5.35
C SER A 48 -7.71 -0.89 5.58
N SER A 49 -6.88 -1.20 4.59
CA SER A 49 -5.78 -2.17 4.74
C SER A 49 -4.74 -1.70 5.75
N MET A 50 -4.38 -0.41 5.76
CA MET A 50 -3.46 0.14 6.76
C MET A 50 -4.04 0.09 8.17
N TRP A 51 -5.34 0.37 8.33
CA TRP A 51 -6.02 0.24 9.62
C TRP A 51 -6.00 -1.21 10.13
N LEU A 52 -6.27 -2.17 9.24
CA LEU A 52 -6.20 -3.60 9.55
C LEU A 52 -4.78 -4.03 9.94
N LEU A 53 -3.76 -3.63 9.18
CA LEU A 53 -2.36 -3.91 9.49
C LEU A 53 -1.93 -3.32 10.83
N GLY A 54 -2.39 -2.10 11.15
CA GLY A 54 -2.16 -1.47 12.46
C GLY A 54 -2.76 -2.31 13.60
N HIS A 55 -3.98 -2.81 13.42
CA HIS A 55 -4.62 -3.69 14.40
C HIS A 55 -3.88 -5.03 14.56
N GLN A 56 -3.54 -5.68 13.44
CA GLN A 56 -2.79 -6.95 13.44
C GLN A 56 -1.41 -6.80 14.10
N SER A 57 -0.73 -5.67 13.90
CA SER A 57 0.55 -5.37 14.56
C SER A 57 0.44 -5.28 16.09
N LEU A 58 -0.64 -4.66 16.59
CA LEU A 58 -0.93 -4.63 18.04
C LEU A 58 -1.22 -6.02 18.60
N GLU A 59 -1.99 -6.84 17.87
CA GLU A 59 -2.29 -8.21 18.30
C GLU A 59 -1.03 -9.10 18.26
N LEU A 60 -0.16 -8.92 17.26
CA LEU A 60 1.12 -9.63 17.20
C LEU A 60 1.97 -9.31 18.44
N ARG A 61 2.05 -8.03 18.82
CA ARG A 61 2.75 -7.61 20.05
C ARG A 61 2.15 -8.27 21.29
N ARG A 62 0.82 -8.37 21.38
CA ARG A 62 0.14 -9.06 22.48
C ARG A 62 0.51 -10.54 22.54
N LEU A 63 0.43 -11.25 21.42
CA LEU A 63 0.76 -12.68 21.34
C LEU A 63 2.24 -12.94 21.68
N MET A 64 3.13 -12.04 21.25
CA MET A 64 4.56 -12.11 21.57
C MET A 64 4.85 -11.95 23.07
N LEU A 65 4.08 -11.12 23.79
CA LEU A 65 4.19 -11.01 25.24
C LEU A 65 3.71 -12.27 25.96
N LEU A 66 2.66 -12.92 25.44
CA LEU A 66 2.16 -14.20 25.98
C LEU A 66 3.15 -15.33 25.71
N ALA A 67 3.84 -15.32 24.57
CA ALA A 67 4.87 -16.31 24.21
C ALA A 67 6.08 -16.33 25.14
N ALA A 68 6.34 -15.22 25.83
CA ALA A 68 7.39 -15.12 26.84
C ALA A 68 6.97 -15.67 28.21
N GLY A 69 5.68 -15.99 28.40
CA GLY A 69 5.13 -16.52 29.64
C GLY A 69 5.14 -18.06 29.73
N PRO A 70 4.73 -18.62 30.89
CA PRO A 70 4.63 -20.07 31.09
C PRO A 70 3.45 -20.72 30.36
N GLU A 71 2.54 -19.94 29.76
CA GLU A 71 1.41 -20.44 29.00
C GLU A 71 1.84 -21.00 27.64
N GLN A 72 1.49 -22.26 27.42
CA GLN A 72 1.64 -22.94 26.14
C GLN A 72 0.62 -22.35 25.13
N TYR A 73 1.05 -22.19 23.88
CA TYR A 73 0.23 -21.98 22.67
C TYR A 73 -0.04 -20.58 22.07
N PRO A 74 0.95 -19.66 21.98
CA PRO A 74 0.86 -18.56 21.01
C PRO A 74 1.51 -18.87 19.66
N ARG A 75 2.28 -19.97 19.50
CA ARG A 75 3.04 -20.25 18.26
C ARG A 75 2.17 -20.29 17.01
N SER A 76 1.12 -21.12 16.99
CA SER A 76 0.21 -21.25 15.84
C SER A 76 -0.56 -19.96 15.57
N GLN A 77 -0.93 -19.23 16.62
CA GLN A 77 -1.62 -17.94 16.50
C GLN A 77 -0.72 -16.88 15.88
N ILE A 78 0.55 -16.82 16.29
CA ILE A 78 1.57 -15.93 15.71
C ILE A 78 1.79 -16.27 14.23
N VAL A 79 1.92 -17.56 13.89
CA VAL A 79 2.08 -18.01 12.49
C VAL A 79 0.88 -17.59 11.64
N LEU A 80 -0.35 -17.83 12.11
CA LEU A 80 -1.57 -17.45 11.40
C LEU A 80 -1.67 -15.94 11.22
N LEU A 81 -1.36 -15.17 12.27
CA LEU A 81 -1.42 -13.72 12.21
C LEU A 81 -0.38 -13.14 11.24
N LEU A 82 0.85 -13.65 11.23
CA LEU A 82 1.88 -13.23 10.28
C LEU A 82 1.49 -13.56 8.83
N ALA A 83 0.86 -14.72 8.60
CA ALA A 83 0.35 -15.09 7.28
C ALA A 83 -0.79 -14.15 6.82
N ASP A 84 -1.70 -13.79 7.74
CA ASP A 84 -2.81 -12.88 7.47
C ASP A 84 -2.32 -11.46 7.18
N MET A 85 -1.35 -10.95 7.96
CA MET A 85 -0.69 -9.67 7.68
C MET A 85 -0.05 -9.66 6.29
N ALA A 86 0.71 -10.71 5.94
CA ALA A 86 1.34 -10.81 4.62
C ALA A 86 0.30 -10.86 3.50
N GLN A 87 -0.87 -11.46 3.75
CA GLN A 87 -1.98 -11.48 2.80
C GLN A 87 -2.61 -10.09 2.63
N THR A 88 -2.83 -9.35 3.71
CA THR A 88 -3.31 -7.95 3.65
C THR A 88 -2.37 -7.09 2.80
N VAL A 89 -1.04 -7.27 2.95
CA VAL A 89 -0.04 -6.56 2.14
C VAL A 89 -0.13 -6.96 0.68
N ARG A 90 -0.24 -8.26 0.36
CA ARG A 90 -0.36 -8.73 -1.04
C ARG A 90 -1.63 -8.25 -1.75
N GLN A 91 -2.71 -7.99 -1.01
CA GLN A 91 -3.94 -7.41 -1.55
C GLN A 91 -3.78 -5.93 -1.93
N LEU A 92 -2.77 -5.25 -1.39
CA LEU A 92 -2.35 -3.94 -1.84
C LEU A 92 -1.46 -4.14 -3.07
N HIS A 93 -2.08 -4.15 -4.26
CA HIS A 93 -1.35 -4.28 -5.52
C HIS A 93 -0.33 -3.13 -5.66
N PRO A 94 0.99 -3.39 -5.65
CA PRO A 94 2.00 -2.34 -5.59
C PRO A 94 2.10 -1.53 -6.88
N GLU A 95 1.86 -2.19 -8.01
CA GLU A 95 1.80 -1.59 -9.35
C GLU A 95 0.56 -0.72 -9.59
N ALA A 96 -0.36 -0.65 -8.64
CA ALA A 96 -1.60 0.13 -8.70
C ALA A 96 -1.48 1.50 -7.99
N SER A 97 -0.28 2.02 -7.75
CA SER A 97 -0.08 3.31 -7.08
C SER A 97 0.94 4.20 -7.79
N ASN A 98 0.68 5.51 -7.81
CA ASN A 98 1.65 6.53 -8.24
C ASN A 98 2.60 6.96 -7.11
N HIS A 99 2.47 6.38 -5.91
CA HIS A 99 3.26 6.78 -4.76
C HIS A 99 4.70 6.26 -4.89
N PRO A 100 5.72 7.15 -4.94
CA PRO A 100 7.12 6.73 -4.97
C PRO A 100 7.44 5.82 -3.78
N GLY A 101 8.08 4.68 -4.02
CA GLY A 101 8.53 3.77 -2.96
C GLY A 101 7.44 2.90 -2.31
N LEU A 102 6.14 3.11 -2.56
CA LEU A 102 5.10 2.27 -1.95
C LEU A 102 5.25 0.80 -2.38
N ALA A 103 5.50 0.57 -3.67
CA ALA A 103 5.72 -0.79 -4.19
C ALA A 103 6.87 -1.50 -3.47
N GLN A 104 8.01 -0.80 -3.34
CA GLN A 104 9.20 -1.33 -2.69
C GLN A 104 8.96 -1.57 -1.19
N GLY A 105 8.28 -0.66 -0.50
CA GLY A 105 7.96 -0.81 0.91
C GLY A 105 6.98 -1.96 1.19
N LEU A 106 5.96 -2.15 0.35
CA LEU A 106 5.03 -3.28 0.44
C LEU A 106 5.74 -4.61 0.19
N GLU A 107 6.61 -4.67 -0.81
CA GLU A 107 7.40 -5.88 -1.11
C GLU A 107 8.34 -6.24 0.05
N ALA A 108 9.07 -5.25 0.59
CA ALA A 108 9.96 -5.46 1.74
C ALA A 108 9.18 -5.89 3.00
N LEU A 109 8.04 -5.25 3.28
CA LEU A 109 7.17 -5.64 4.39
C LEU A 109 6.64 -7.08 4.23
N ALA A 110 6.18 -7.46 3.04
CA ALA A 110 5.72 -8.82 2.78
C ALA A 110 6.83 -9.86 2.97
N ALA A 111 8.06 -9.55 2.55
CA ALA A 111 9.22 -10.40 2.72
C ALA A 111 9.57 -10.60 4.20
N ASP A 112 9.57 -9.52 4.99
CA ASP A 112 9.86 -9.58 6.43
C ASP A 112 8.80 -10.38 7.20
N LEU A 113 7.51 -10.20 6.88
CA LEU A 113 6.42 -10.97 7.49
C LEU A 113 6.54 -12.46 7.19
N GLU A 114 6.90 -12.82 5.97
CA GLU A 114 7.10 -14.20 5.56
C GLU A 114 8.35 -14.81 6.21
N ALA A 115 9.44 -14.06 6.33
CA ALA A 115 10.65 -14.49 7.04
C ALA A 115 10.37 -14.71 8.54
N ALA A 116 9.62 -13.80 9.16
CA ALA A 116 9.17 -13.94 10.55
C ALA A 116 8.31 -15.20 10.73
N ARG A 117 7.35 -15.45 9.82
CA ARG A 117 6.52 -16.66 9.87
C ARG A 117 7.35 -17.93 9.82
N LYS A 118 8.26 -18.03 8.84
CA LYS A 118 9.18 -19.19 8.70
C LYS A 118 10.06 -19.40 9.92
N ALA A 119 10.55 -18.31 10.54
CA ALA A 119 11.36 -18.40 11.75
C ALA A 119 10.57 -18.94 12.96
N VAL A 120 9.30 -18.57 13.09
CA VAL A 120 8.41 -19.11 14.13
C VAL A 120 8.03 -20.56 13.84
N GLU A 121 7.89 -20.96 12.57
CA GLU A 121 7.64 -22.34 12.15
C GLU A 121 8.84 -23.28 12.27
N HIS A 122 10.05 -22.74 12.42
CA HIS A 122 11.25 -23.56 12.61
C HIS A 122 11.29 -24.27 13.97
N GLU A 123 12.08 -25.34 14.09
CA GLU A 123 12.31 -26.07 15.34
C GLU A 123 13.81 -26.04 15.70
N PRO A 124 14.22 -25.38 16.80
CA PRO A 124 13.39 -24.62 17.74
C PRO A 124 12.85 -23.30 17.13
N PRO A 125 11.69 -22.80 17.59
CA PRO A 125 11.10 -21.57 17.06
C PRO A 125 11.93 -20.35 17.43
N SER A 126 12.08 -19.43 16.48
CA SER A 126 12.69 -18.11 16.70
C SER A 126 11.64 -17.01 16.55
N TYR A 127 11.41 -16.26 17.62
CA TYR A 127 10.47 -15.14 17.66
C TYR A 127 11.12 -13.78 17.40
N TYR A 128 12.43 -13.74 17.20
CA TYR A 128 13.18 -12.49 17.02
C TYR A 128 12.61 -11.64 15.87
N LEU A 129 12.42 -12.25 14.69
CA LEU A 129 11.89 -11.56 13.51
C LEU A 129 10.43 -11.15 13.67
N ALA A 130 9.62 -11.95 14.38
CA ALA A 130 8.24 -11.59 14.69
C ALA A 130 8.19 -10.36 15.60
N GLY A 131 9.13 -10.23 16.55
CA GLY A 131 9.26 -9.06 17.42
C GLY A 131 9.65 -7.77 16.68
N SER A 132 10.37 -7.86 15.56
CA SER A 132 10.79 -6.71 14.74
C SER A 132 9.85 -6.38 13.58
N ALA A 133 8.81 -7.20 13.33
CA ALA A 133 7.93 -7.04 12.17
C ALA A 133 7.24 -5.66 12.10
N SER A 134 6.93 -5.05 13.25
CA SER A 134 6.35 -3.69 13.29
C SER A 134 7.32 -2.59 12.86
N GLY A 135 8.63 -2.86 12.89
CA GLY A 135 9.65 -1.95 12.37
C GLY A 135 9.60 -1.81 10.85
N ALA A 136 9.15 -2.84 10.13
CA ALA A 136 8.99 -2.81 8.67
C ALA A 136 7.93 -1.79 8.21
N CYS A 137 7.05 -1.32 9.10
CA CYS A 137 6.16 -0.19 8.80
C CYS A 137 6.94 1.09 8.43
N LEU A 138 8.18 1.23 8.89
CA LEU A 138 9.03 2.39 8.60
C LEU A 138 9.52 2.43 7.15
N TYR A 139 9.42 1.34 6.38
CA TYR A 139 9.74 1.35 4.94
C TYR A 139 8.90 2.37 4.16
N CYS A 140 7.68 2.65 4.63
CA CYS A 140 6.79 3.63 4.02
C CYS A 140 6.58 4.89 4.90
N HIS A 141 6.73 4.77 6.22
CA HIS A 141 6.39 5.86 7.17
C HIS A 141 7.60 6.61 7.74
N GLY A 142 8.82 6.20 7.41
CA GLY A 142 10.05 6.80 7.93
C GLY A 142 10.61 7.97 7.11
N SER A 143 9.96 8.34 6.01
CA SER A 143 10.41 9.37 5.04
C SER A 143 9.60 10.65 5.12
#